data_AF-A0A0Q4PPE5-F1
#
_entry.id   AF-A0A0Q4PPE5-F1
#
_cell.length_a   1.000
_cell.length_b   1.000
_cell.length_c   1.000
_cell.angle_alpha   90.00
_cell.angle_beta   90.00
_cell.angle_gamma   90.00
#
_symmetry.space_group_name_H-M   'P 1'
#
loop_
_entity.id
_entity.type
_entity.pdbx_description
1 polymer ?
#
loop_
_entity_poly.entity_id
_entity_poly.type
_entity_poly.pdbx_seq_one_letter_code
_entity_poly.pdbx_strand_id
1 'polypeptide(L)'
;MDDVADLETNLLGPVLSHRSCGDCTACCTVLPVNSPDFAKPAGIPCTHLTANGCGIHAVRPHICRTWFCVWRRDEDLPDAARPDRSGLLISVNFVAKPQNCLEGVAINVRLLPGSDAIANGTAARVLDVLCDRLIPVWFSDGDKKMLMHPEPDIARLVLSGAPAPGPLRDEVAAWRDQYGMFASDG
;
A
#
# COMPACT_ATOMS: atom_id res chain seq x y z
N MET A 1 1.82 -17.68 -1.39
CA MET A 1 2.31 -16.54 -0.60
C MET A 1 3.69 -16.13 -1.07
N ASP A 2 4.49 -17.07 -1.54
CA ASP A 2 5.71 -16.83 -2.32
C ASP A 2 5.41 -15.95 -3.56
N ASP A 3 4.34 -16.24 -4.31
CA ASP A 3 3.88 -15.39 -5.44
C ASP A 3 3.63 -13.92 -5.06
N VAL A 4 3.20 -13.64 -3.84
CA VAL A 4 2.90 -12.26 -3.39
C VAL A 4 4.18 -11.53 -3.02
N ALA A 5 5.12 -12.22 -2.37
CA ALA A 5 6.43 -11.64 -2.05
C ALA A 5 7.25 -11.34 -3.31
N ASP A 6 7.14 -12.19 -4.33
CA ASP A 6 7.75 -11.98 -5.64
C ASP A 6 7.12 -10.78 -6.35
N LEU A 7 5.79 -10.64 -6.27
CA LEU A 7 5.08 -9.53 -6.88
C LEU A 7 5.38 -8.18 -6.20
N GLU A 8 5.43 -8.13 -4.87
CA GLU A 8 5.88 -6.92 -4.15
C GLU A 8 7.31 -6.54 -4.49
N THR A 9 8.18 -7.54 -4.68
CA THR A 9 9.59 -7.32 -5.03
C THR A 9 9.73 -6.81 -6.46
N ASN A 10 8.94 -7.34 -7.40
CA ASN A 10 8.88 -6.84 -8.77
C ASN A 10 8.31 -5.42 -8.84
N LEU A 11 7.37 -5.07 -7.95
CA LEU A 11 6.70 -3.78 -7.95
C LEU A 11 7.50 -2.67 -7.26
N LEU A 12 8.14 -2.97 -6.13
CA LEU A 12 8.78 -1.97 -5.24
C LEU A 12 10.26 -2.23 -4.96
N GLY A 13 10.80 -3.35 -5.43
CA GLY A 13 12.14 -3.80 -5.06
C GLY A 13 12.20 -4.64 -3.77
N PRO A 14 13.41 -5.09 -3.41
CA PRO A 14 13.62 -5.96 -2.28
C PRO A 14 13.39 -5.24 -0.95
N VAL A 15 13.28 -6.00 0.14
CA VAL A 15 13.25 -5.44 1.49
C VAL A 15 14.59 -4.78 1.79
N LEU A 16 14.55 -3.52 2.22
CA LEU A 16 15.72 -2.74 2.60
C LEU A 16 16.31 -3.28 3.90
N SER A 17 17.54 -3.80 3.82
CA SER A 17 18.28 -4.39 4.94
C SER A 17 18.72 -3.34 5.98
N HIS A 18 18.93 -2.10 5.54
CA HIS A 18 19.34 -0.98 6.39
C HIS A 18 18.18 -0.36 7.18
N ARG A 19 16.92 -0.67 6.83
CA ARG A 19 15.74 -0.25 7.59
C ARG A 19 15.29 -1.37 8.50
N SER A 20 14.86 -1.05 9.72
CA SER A 20 14.26 -2.01 10.64
C SER A 20 12.94 -1.47 11.19
N CYS A 21 12.06 -2.36 11.63
CA CYS A 21 10.79 -1.92 12.23
C CYS A 21 11.02 -1.16 13.53
N GLY A 22 12.11 -1.42 14.28
CA GLY A 22 12.34 -0.84 15.61
C GLY A 22 11.09 -0.95 16.50
N ASP A 23 10.75 0.15 17.17
CA ASP A 23 9.57 0.25 18.05
C ASP A 23 8.23 0.46 17.31
N CYS A 24 8.21 0.51 15.98
CA CYS A 24 6.98 0.77 15.22
C CYS A 24 6.07 -0.45 15.26
N THR A 25 4.85 -0.25 15.76
CA THR A 25 3.83 -1.30 15.94
C THR A 25 2.59 -1.13 15.07
N ALA A 26 2.59 -0.16 14.14
CA ALA A 26 1.41 0.24 13.38
C ALA A 26 0.69 -0.94 12.69
N CYS A 27 1.42 -1.80 11.96
CA CYS A 27 0.81 -2.95 11.28
C CYS A 27 0.26 -4.01 12.26
N CYS A 28 0.87 -4.17 13.45
CA CYS A 28 0.40 -5.09 14.49
C CYS A 28 -0.93 -4.66 15.12
N THR A 29 -1.32 -3.40 14.96
CA THR A 29 -2.61 -2.87 15.43
C THR A 29 -3.59 -2.73 14.28
N VAL A 30 -3.20 -2.02 13.21
CA VAL A 30 -4.12 -1.55 12.17
C VAL A 30 -4.58 -2.65 11.22
N LEU A 31 -3.68 -3.50 10.74
CA LEU A 31 -4.03 -4.49 9.71
C LEU A 31 -4.73 -5.70 10.31
N PRO A 32 -5.71 -6.31 9.62
CA PRO A 32 -6.16 -7.65 9.97
C PRO A 32 -5.05 -8.66 9.65
N VAL A 33 -5.03 -9.77 10.38
CA VAL A 33 -4.27 -10.94 9.98
C VAL A 33 -5.24 -12.11 9.89
N ASN A 34 -5.16 -12.87 8.82
CA ASN A 34 -5.96 -14.06 8.61
C ASN A 34 -5.09 -15.12 7.92
N SER A 35 -4.20 -15.74 8.69
CA SER A 35 -3.37 -16.85 8.23
C SER A 35 -3.70 -18.12 9.03
N PRO A 36 -3.37 -19.32 8.49
CA PRO A 36 -3.64 -20.58 9.18
C PRO A 36 -3.05 -20.67 10.60
N ASP A 37 -1.93 -20.00 10.83
CA ASP A 37 -1.16 -20.01 12.09
C ASP A 37 -1.48 -18.83 13.03
N PHE A 38 -2.15 -17.78 12.56
CA PHE A 38 -2.49 -16.62 13.37
C PHE A 38 -3.59 -15.77 12.73
N ALA A 39 -4.56 -15.35 13.54
CA ALA A 39 -5.59 -14.43 13.11
C ALA A 39 -5.81 -13.31 14.13
N LYS A 40 -6.06 -12.09 13.63
CA LYS A 40 -6.50 -10.96 14.44
C LYS A 40 -7.39 -10.02 13.62
N PRO A 41 -8.37 -9.35 14.26
CA PRO A 41 -9.12 -8.30 13.60
C PRO A 41 -8.27 -7.07 13.27
N ALA A 42 -8.73 -6.27 12.31
CA ALA A 42 -8.20 -4.94 12.05
C ALA A 42 -8.47 -4.00 13.24
N GLY A 43 -7.56 -3.07 13.51
CA GLY A 43 -7.68 -2.10 14.60
C GLY A 43 -7.50 -2.66 16.03
N ILE A 44 -7.50 -3.99 16.20
CA ILE A 44 -7.25 -4.63 17.49
C ILE A 44 -5.74 -4.90 17.63
N PRO A 45 -5.09 -4.43 18.72
CA PRO A 45 -3.71 -4.75 19.00
C PRO A 45 -3.46 -6.26 19.00
N CYS A 46 -2.38 -6.69 18.37
CA CYS A 46 -1.94 -8.09 18.43
C CYS A 46 -1.76 -8.54 19.89
N THR A 47 -2.21 -9.75 20.23
CA THR A 47 -2.07 -10.33 21.58
C THR A 47 -0.62 -10.44 22.06
N HIS A 48 0.34 -10.48 21.13
CA HIS A 48 1.78 -10.53 21.44
C HIS A 48 2.44 -9.16 21.48
N LEU A 49 1.67 -8.07 21.36
CA LEU A 49 2.20 -6.72 21.41
C LEU A 49 2.57 -6.34 22.84
N THR A 50 3.76 -5.76 23.01
CA THR A 50 4.28 -5.24 24.28
C THR A 50 4.61 -3.75 24.12
N ALA A 51 5.01 -3.09 25.21
CA ALA A 51 5.44 -1.70 25.17
C ALA A 51 6.59 -1.42 24.17
N ASN A 52 7.45 -2.42 23.92
CA ASN A 52 8.65 -2.29 23.08
C ASN A 52 8.55 -3.14 21.80
N GLY A 53 7.33 -3.35 21.28
CA GLY A 53 7.10 -4.15 20.08
C GLY A 53 6.68 -5.59 20.35
N CYS A 54 7.05 -6.54 19.48
CA CYS A 54 6.53 -7.90 19.53
C CYS A 54 7.24 -8.76 20.59
N GLY A 55 6.49 -9.25 21.59
CA GLY A 55 7.02 -10.10 22.67
C GLY A 55 7.49 -11.49 22.22
N ILE A 56 7.13 -11.91 21.01
CA ILE A 56 7.55 -13.18 20.40
C ILE A 56 8.38 -12.96 19.12
N HIS A 57 9.07 -11.81 18.99
CA HIS A 57 9.69 -11.37 17.73
C HIS A 57 10.50 -12.46 16.99
N ALA A 58 11.27 -13.27 17.73
CA ALA A 58 12.08 -14.37 17.17
C ALA A 58 11.24 -15.51 16.55
N VAL A 59 10.05 -15.76 17.09
CA VAL A 59 9.19 -16.90 16.72
C VAL A 59 7.84 -16.47 16.11
N ARG A 60 7.75 -15.22 15.64
CA ARG A 60 6.53 -14.61 15.04
C ARG A 60 5.85 -15.52 14.00
N PRO A 61 4.51 -15.51 13.86
CA PRO A 61 3.83 -16.20 12.76
C PRO A 61 4.45 -15.91 11.39
N HIS A 62 4.35 -16.85 10.44
CA HIS A 62 5.02 -16.73 9.14
C HIS A 62 4.65 -15.42 8.43
N ILE A 63 3.37 -15.07 8.42
CA ILE A 63 2.86 -13.83 7.82
C ILE A 63 3.51 -12.58 8.42
N CYS A 64 3.77 -12.57 9.74
CA CYS A 64 4.41 -11.43 10.41
C CYS A 64 5.92 -11.31 10.12
N ARG A 65 6.57 -12.38 9.62
CA ARG A 65 8.00 -12.38 9.24
C ARG A 65 8.21 -12.03 7.76
N THR A 66 7.20 -12.26 6.94
CA THR A 66 7.29 -12.15 5.48
C THR A 66 6.57 -10.93 4.91
N TRP A 67 5.69 -10.29 5.69
CA TRP A 67 5.04 -9.06 5.29
C TRP A 67 5.85 -7.81 5.67
N PHE A 68 5.96 -6.86 4.73
CA PHE A 68 6.68 -5.59 4.90
C PHE A 68 5.86 -4.42 4.37
N CYS A 69 5.76 -3.31 5.11
CA CYS A 69 5.16 -2.09 4.60
C CYS A 69 6.03 -1.45 3.50
N VAL A 70 5.48 -0.57 2.69
CA VAL A 70 6.21 0.07 1.57
C VAL A 70 7.44 0.82 2.06
N TRP A 71 7.41 1.44 3.25
CA TRP A 71 8.59 2.08 3.84
C TRP A 71 9.78 1.11 4.06
N ARG A 72 9.54 -0.19 4.22
CA ARG A 72 10.59 -1.22 4.33
C ARG A 72 11.15 -1.67 2.98
N ARG A 73 10.61 -1.18 1.85
CA ARG A 73 11.00 -1.55 0.48
C ARG A 73 11.44 -0.35 -0.37
N ASP A 74 10.78 0.79 -0.20
CA ASP A 74 10.94 1.96 -1.05
C ASP A 74 12.01 2.93 -0.49
N GLU A 75 13.13 3.06 -1.20
CA GLU A 75 14.24 3.93 -0.80
C GLU A 75 13.88 5.41 -0.93
N ASP A 76 12.99 5.76 -1.86
CA ASP A 76 12.60 7.15 -2.13
C ASP A 76 11.73 7.72 -1.01
N LEU A 77 11.05 6.85 -0.24
CA LEU A 77 10.33 7.27 0.96
C LEU A 77 11.31 7.70 2.06
N PRO A 78 11.18 8.90 2.63
CA PRO A 78 12.05 9.35 3.71
C PRO A 78 11.83 8.56 5.00
N ASP A 79 12.79 8.62 5.92
CA ASP A 79 12.68 7.99 7.26
C ASP A 79 11.48 8.53 8.06
N ALA A 80 11.07 9.78 7.81
CA ALA A 80 9.86 10.38 8.36
C ALA A 80 8.56 9.69 7.90
N ALA A 81 8.59 8.93 6.80
CA ALA A 81 7.44 8.15 6.31
C ALA A 81 7.20 6.87 7.11
N ARG A 82 8.10 6.48 8.03
CA ARG A 82 7.90 5.32 8.93
C ARG A 82 6.58 5.46 9.68
N PRO A 83 5.72 4.42 9.77
CA PRO A 83 4.32 4.61 10.14
C PRO A 83 4.05 5.27 11.50
N ASP A 84 4.85 4.95 12.51
CA ASP A 84 4.72 5.55 13.85
C ASP A 84 5.19 7.02 13.91
N ARG A 85 5.86 7.51 12.87
CA ARG A 85 6.32 8.90 12.75
C ARG A 85 5.45 9.71 11.81
N SER A 86 5.04 9.10 10.69
CA SER A 86 4.21 9.77 9.68
C SER A 86 2.74 9.81 10.03
N GLY A 87 2.27 8.89 10.88
CA GLY A 87 0.84 8.68 11.06
C GLY A 87 0.18 8.06 9.81
N LEU A 88 0.96 7.42 8.92
CA LEU A 88 0.51 6.79 7.69
C LEU A 88 1.04 5.35 7.59
N LEU A 89 0.18 4.38 7.30
CA LEU A 89 0.58 3.03 6.95
C LEU A 89 0.45 2.81 5.45
N ILE A 90 1.56 2.53 4.78
CA ILE A 90 1.61 2.33 3.34
C ILE A 90 1.84 0.84 3.05
N SER A 91 0.94 0.22 2.29
CA SER A 91 0.99 -1.21 1.93
C SER A 91 0.78 -1.42 0.44
N VAL A 92 1.26 -2.54 -0.10
CA VAL A 92 0.78 -3.03 -1.40
C VAL A 92 -0.43 -3.91 -1.16
N ASN A 93 -1.44 -3.75 -1.99
CA ASN A 93 -2.66 -4.52 -1.97
C ASN A 93 -2.84 -5.27 -3.27
N PHE A 94 -3.22 -6.54 -3.12
CA PHE A 94 -3.54 -7.44 -4.22
C PHE A 94 -4.98 -7.89 -4.06
N VAL A 95 -5.81 -7.61 -5.06
CA VAL A 95 -7.22 -8.00 -5.06
C VAL A 95 -7.45 -8.86 -6.30
N ALA A 96 -7.61 -10.17 -6.10
CA ALA A 96 -7.75 -11.14 -7.20
C ALA A 96 -8.99 -10.91 -8.07
N LYS A 97 -10.06 -10.35 -7.49
CA LYS A 97 -11.30 -9.97 -8.18
C LYS A 97 -11.64 -8.52 -7.82
N PRO A 98 -10.95 -7.56 -8.41
CA PRO A 98 -11.13 -6.16 -8.08
C PRO A 98 -12.43 -5.61 -8.69
N GLN A 99 -12.94 -4.49 -8.16
CA GLN A 99 -14.12 -3.84 -8.77
C GLN A 99 -13.76 -3.17 -10.10
N ASN A 100 -12.50 -2.80 -10.26
CA ASN A 100 -11.93 -2.24 -11.48
C ASN A 100 -10.43 -2.54 -11.56
N CYS A 101 -9.84 -2.37 -12.75
CA CYS A 101 -8.45 -2.78 -12.97
C CYS A 101 -7.41 -2.06 -12.07
N LEU A 102 -7.68 -0.83 -11.64
CA LEU A 102 -6.79 -0.03 -10.78
C LEU A 102 -6.81 -0.46 -9.31
N GLU A 103 -7.61 -1.47 -8.95
CA GLU A 103 -7.62 -2.07 -7.61
C GLU A 103 -6.92 -3.44 -7.56
N GLY A 104 -6.57 -4.03 -8.71
CA GLY A 104 -5.98 -5.37 -8.78
C GLY A 104 -4.62 -5.46 -8.09
N VAL A 105 -3.73 -4.51 -8.38
CA VAL A 105 -2.46 -4.29 -7.69
C VAL A 105 -2.30 -2.79 -7.46
N ALA A 106 -2.21 -2.37 -6.19
CA ALA A 106 -2.11 -0.96 -5.87
C ALA A 106 -1.33 -0.69 -4.58
N ILE A 107 -0.78 0.51 -4.46
CA ILE A 107 -0.30 1.04 -3.19
C ILE A 107 -1.49 1.66 -2.45
N ASN A 108 -1.68 1.26 -1.20
CA ASN A 108 -2.65 1.86 -0.30
C ASN A 108 -1.93 2.67 0.78
N VAL A 109 -2.18 3.97 0.81
CA VAL A 109 -1.79 4.89 1.89
C VAL A 109 -2.97 5.00 2.86
N ARG A 110 -2.79 4.56 4.11
CA ARG A 110 -3.81 4.61 5.15
C ARG A 110 -3.44 5.60 6.23
N LEU A 111 -4.33 6.55 6.52
CA LEU A 111 -4.24 7.40 7.69
C LEU A 111 -4.43 6.57 8.96
N LEU A 112 -3.50 6.70 9.91
CA LEU A 112 -3.62 6.05 11.22
C LEU A 112 -4.62 6.81 12.10
N PRO A 113 -5.39 6.12 12.97
CA PRO A 113 -6.32 6.77 13.88
C PRO A 113 -5.63 7.84 14.74
N GLY A 114 -6.23 9.04 14.81
CA GLY A 114 -5.70 10.17 15.57
C GLY A 114 -4.53 10.92 14.91
N SER A 115 -4.14 10.53 13.70
CA SER A 115 -3.08 11.20 12.93
C SER A 115 -3.53 12.55 12.37
N ASP A 116 -2.63 13.53 12.37
CA ASP A 116 -2.77 14.84 11.72
C ASP A 116 -1.99 14.93 10.38
N ALA A 117 -1.56 13.78 9.83
CA ALA A 117 -0.67 13.72 8.65
C ALA A 117 -1.18 14.47 7.41
N ILE A 118 -2.50 14.60 7.26
CA ILE A 118 -3.11 15.41 6.21
C ILE A 118 -2.87 16.89 6.50
N ALA A 119 -3.23 17.35 7.70
CA ALA A 119 -3.15 18.76 8.11
C ALA A 119 -1.70 19.28 8.16
N ASN A 120 -0.75 18.43 8.58
CA ASN A 120 0.67 18.79 8.66
C ASN A 120 1.46 18.58 7.36
N GLY A 121 0.78 18.21 6.27
CA GLY A 121 1.35 18.04 4.93
C GLY A 121 2.21 16.79 4.74
N THR A 122 2.30 15.89 5.71
CA THR A 122 3.06 14.63 5.57
C THR A 122 2.44 13.73 4.52
N ALA A 123 1.11 13.66 4.44
CA ALA A 123 0.40 12.91 3.42
C ALA A 123 0.75 13.40 2.00
N ALA A 124 0.78 14.72 1.78
CA ALA A 124 1.14 15.30 0.50
C ALA A 124 2.57 14.89 0.08
N ARG A 125 3.55 15.07 0.99
CA ARG A 125 4.96 14.68 0.72
C ARG A 125 5.13 13.20 0.41
N VAL A 126 4.36 12.33 1.06
CA VAL A 126 4.37 10.89 0.76
C VAL A 126 3.75 10.62 -0.61
N LEU A 127 2.64 11.27 -0.95
CA LEU A 127 1.99 11.11 -2.25
C LEU A 127 2.87 11.62 -3.39
N ASP A 128 3.62 12.71 -3.21
CA ASP A 128 4.58 13.21 -4.22
C ASP A 128 5.61 12.16 -4.62
N VAL A 129 6.01 11.27 -3.69
CA VAL A 129 6.93 10.16 -3.96
C VAL A 129 6.22 8.99 -4.64
N LEU A 130 5.01 8.65 -4.18
CA LEU A 130 4.32 7.44 -4.63
C LEU A 130 3.60 7.60 -5.98
N CYS A 131 3.17 8.81 -6.32
CA CYS A 131 2.35 9.11 -7.50
C CYS A 131 3.16 9.41 -8.78
N ASP A 132 4.41 8.96 -8.84
CA ASP A 132 5.31 9.14 -10.00
C ASP A 132 5.61 7.83 -10.76
N ARG A 133 4.94 6.74 -10.37
CA ARG A 133 5.16 5.40 -10.93
C ARG A 133 3.87 4.89 -11.53
N LEU A 134 3.96 4.03 -12.54
CA LEU A 134 2.82 3.35 -13.16
C LEU A 134 2.20 2.29 -12.20
N ILE A 135 1.76 2.73 -11.02
CA ILE A 135 1.21 1.93 -9.92
C ILE A 135 0.05 2.72 -9.32
N PRO A 136 -1.18 2.19 -9.27
CA PRO A 136 -2.29 2.90 -8.67
C PRO A 136 -2.00 3.20 -7.21
N VAL A 137 -2.25 4.44 -6.80
CA VAL A 137 -2.11 4.86 -5.40
C VAL A 137 -3.49 5.23 -4.91
N TRP A 138 -3.94 4.56 -3.85
CA TRP A 138 -5.17 4.89 -3.15
C TRP A 138 -4.86 5.43 -1.77
N PHE A 139 -5.58 6.45 -1.35
CA PHE A 139 -5.53 6.98 -0.01
C PHE A 139 -6.81 6.63 0.75
N SER A 140 -6.69 6.24 2.01
CA SER A 140 -7.83 6.09 2.91
C SER A 140 -7.64 6.85 4.21
N ASP A 141 -8.60 7.70 4.54
CA ASP A 141 -8.63 8.50 5.78
C ASP A 141 -9.30 7.78 6.96
N GLY A 142 -9.79 6.55 6.74
CA GLY A 142 -10.58 5.78 7.72
C GLY A 142 -12.06 5.67 7.33
N ASP A 143 -12.58 6.64 6.60
CA ASP A 143 -13.99 6.70 6.18
C ASP A 143 -14.15 6.49 4.67
N LYS A 144 -13.25 7.09 3.89
CA LYS A 144 -13.27 7.08 2.43
C LYS A 144 -12.00 6.44 1.89
N LYS A 145 -12.11 5.95 0.66
CA LYS A 145 -10.99 5.52 -0.18
C LYS A 145 -11.01 6.37 -1.45
N MET A 146 -9.89 6.98 -1.78
CA MET A 146 -9.75 7.95 -2.88
C MET A 146 -8.59 7.51 -3.78
N LEU A 147 -8.78 7.51 -5.10
CA LEU A 147 -7.71 7.28 -6.05
C LEU A 147 -6.86 8.56 -6.15
N MET A 148 -5.58 8.45 -5.81
CA MET A 148 -4.61 9.54 -5.89
C MET A 148 -3.73 9.45 -7.14
N HIS A 149 -3.53 8.25 -7.68
CA HIS A 149 -2.79 8.02 -8.91
C HIS A 149 -3.39 6.83 -9.67
N PRO A 150 -3.58 6.90 -11.00
CA PRO A 150 -3.30 8.06 -11.87
C PRO A 150 -4.23 9.25 -11.62
N GLU A 151 -3.95 10.37 -12.30
CA GLU A 151 -4.83 11.55 -12.27
C GLU A 151 -6.27 11.20 -12.70
N PRO A 152 -7.29 11.91 -12.19
CA PRO A 152 -8.70 11.57 -12.44
C PRO A 152 -9.10 11.44 -13.91
N ASP A 153 -8.54 12.27 -14.79
CA ASP A 153 -8.85 12.23 -16.22
C ASP A 153 -8.26 10.98 -16.91
N ILE A 154 -7.03 10.60 -16.54
CA ILE A 154 -6.40 9.36 -16.99
C ILE A 154 -7.18 8.16 -16.46
N ALA A 155 -7.48 8.14 -15.15
CA ALA A 155 -8.25 7.06 -14.53
C ALA A 155 -9.60 6.86 -15.23
N ARG A 156 -10.35 7.93 -15.50
CA ARG A 156 -11.62 7.87 -16.22
C ARG A 156 -11.48 7.26 -17.61
N LEU A 157 -10.43 7.63 -18.35
CA LEU A 157 -10.17 7.07 -19.69
C LEU A 157 -9.80 5.59 -19.60
N VAL A 158 -8.90 5.22 -18.69
CA VAL A 158 -8.50 3.83 -18.45
C VAL A 158 -9.72 2.96 -18.15
N LEU A 159 -10.55 3.40 -17.20
CA LEU A 159 -11.72 2.65 -16.73
C LEU A 159 -12.85 2.55 -17.74
N SER A 160 -13.09 3.60 -18.54
CA SER A 160 -14.20 3.62 -19.52
C SER A 160 -13.88 2.93 -20.84
N GLY A 161 -12.60 2.67 -21.13
CA GLY A 161 -12.17 2.21 -22.45
C GLY A 161 -12.29 3.25 -23.57
N ALA A 162 -12.73 4.48 -23.27
CA ALA A 162 -12.91 5.54 -24.27
C ALA A 162 -11.58 5.92 -24.95
N PRO A 163 -11.60 6.35 -26.23
CA PRO A 163 -10.39 6.84 -26.89
C PRO A 163 -9.77 8.02 -26.13
N ALA A 164 -8.47 7.93 -25.85
CA ALA A 164 -7.74 9.00 -25.19
C ALA A 164 -7.41 10.14 -26.18
N PRO A 165 -7.54 11.42 -25.77
CA PRO A 165 -7.12 12.55 -26.58
C PRO A 165 -5.59 12.56 -26.76
N GLY A 166 -5.12 13.21 -27.82
CA GLY A 166 -3.71 13.17 -28.25
C GLY A 166 -2.66 13.25 -27.13
N PRO A 167 -2.72 14.25 -26.24
CA PRO A 167 -1.74 14.41 -25.15
C PRO A 167 -1.74 13.29 -24.11
N LEU A 168 -2.85 12.57 -23.94
CA LEU A 168 -3.02 11.52 -22.92
C LEU A 168 -2.91 10.10 -23.48
N ARG A 169 -2.73 9.94 -24.80
CA ARG A 169 -2.79 8.63 -25.46
C ARG A 169 -1.78 7.64 -24.91
N ASP A 170 -0.53 8.04 -24.83
CA ASP A 170 0.57 7.14 -24.49
C ASP A 170 0.48 6.72 -23.02
N GLU A 171 0.13 7.66 -22.13
CA GLU A 171 -0.06 7.37 -20.72
C GLU A 171 -1.25 6.42 -20.49
N VAL A 172 -2.42 6.71 -21.09
CA VAL A 172 -3.60 5.83 -20.98
C VAL A 172 -3.32 4.44 -21.54
N ALA A 173 -2.57 4.35 -22.65
CA ALA A 173 -2.15 3.06 -23.21
C ALA A 173 -1.27 2.28 -22.24
N ALA A 174 -0.25 2.91 -21.63
CA ALA A 174 0.61 2.27 -20.65
C ALA A 174 -0.17 1.70 -19.45
N TRP A 175 -1.13 2.47 -18.92
CA TRP A 175 -2.02 2.00 -17.85
C TRP A 175 -2.86 0.80 -18.25
N ARG A 176 -3.45 0.82 -19.46
CA ARG A 176 -4.26 -0.29 -19.97
C ARG A 176 -3.43 -1.53 -20.24
N ASP A 177 -2.23 -1.38 -20.78
CA ASP A 177 -1.33 -2.49 -21.05
C ASP A 177 -0.90 -3.17 -19.75
N GLN A 178 -0.56 -2.40 -18.70
CA GLN A 178 -0.14 -2.96 -17.43
C GLN A 178 -1.30 -3.56 -16.61
N TYR A 179 -2.47 -2.93 -16.60
CA TYR A 179 -3.58 -3.32 -15.72
C TYR A 179 -4.73 -4.03 -16.44
N GLY A 180 -4.66 -4.21 -17.76
CA GLY A 180 -5.72 -4.82 -18.56
C GLY A 180 -6.10 -6.23 -18.11
N MET A 181 -5.18 -7.00 -17.53
CA MET A 181 -5.45 -8.33 -16.96
C MET A 181 -6.41 -8.33 -15.76
N PHE A 182 -6.62 -7.17 -15.14
CA PHE A 182 -7.54 -6.98 -14.01
C PHE A 182 -8.85 -6.32 -14.43
N ALA A 183 -9.05 -6.03 -15.72
CA ALA A 183 -10.34 -5.58 -16.20
C ALA A 183 -11.36 -6.70 -15.99
N SER A 184 -12.51 -6.39 -15.41
CA SER A 184 -13.63 -7.33 -15.34
C SER A 184 -14.01 -7.72 -16.77
N ASP A 185 -14.14 -9.02 -17.05
CA ASP A 185 -14.81 -9.48 -18.27
C ASP A 185 -16.20 -8.82 -18.29
N GLY A 186 -16.45 -7.96 -19.28
CA GLY A 186 -17.70 -7.22 -19.44
C GLY A 186 -18.91 -8.11 -19.66
#